data_AF-A0AAD6BRT6-F1
#
_entry.id   AF-A0AAD6BRT6-F1
#
_cell.length_a   1.000
_cell.length_b   1.000
_cell.length_c   1.000
_cell.angle_alpha   90.00
_cell.angle_beta   90.00
_cell.angle_gamma   90.00
#
_symmetry.space_group_name_H-M   'P 1'
#
loop_
_entity.id
_entity.type
_entity.pdbx_description
1 polymer ?
#
loop_
_entity_poly.entity_id
_entity_poly.type
_entity_poly.pdbx_seq_one_letter_code
_entity_poly.pdbx_strand_id
1 'polypeptide(L)'
;MAANARTHRKVQRLGSIYEPLKLSFLQHTDEPLWEKLDRYYNAVKTTILNYQSPTTGLFPIKTCSTCKEAKVRDSLYCAASAWALALAYRRIDDDMGRTHEMEHSAIKCMRGILYCYMRQADKVEQFKQDPNPSKCLHSVFNVDTGDEVHSYSDYHHLQIDAVSLFLLYLVEMICSGLQIIYNTDEVSFIQNLVFCVERAYRVPDYGMWERGSKYNNGSTELHSSNYYISSISVSVGLAKAALEAINGFNLFGNQGCSWSVIFVDLDAHNRNRQTLCSLLPRESRSHNTDAALLPTISYPAFAVDDDALYSQTLDKIVRKLRGKYGFKRFLRDGYRTANEDKERRFYKPAEMKAPSCRQFYPEAGRFIAKDDAESNSLCDRQFYQSVELLRRNTPGVPACLQPQRAKKHRPHWLFDGIECEFPIFFIHMMIDGVFRGNQAQVKEYQELLAPIIFQSFEGHAVIPKYYYVPADFVEAEQSKHGSQKRFPSNSGRDGTIFLCGQALYNIAMLLVDELISPKDIDPIHRYVPRQDQRNVSMRYSNQ
;
A
#
# COMPACT_ATOMS: atom_id res chain seq x y z
N MET A 1 46.30 10.54 42.32
CA MET A 1 46.43 9.08 42.50
C MET A 1 45.09 8.60 43.05
N ALA A 2 44.34 7.66 42.50
CA ALA A 2 44.57 6.67 41.46
C ALA A 2 43.29 6.53 40.60
N ALA A 3 43.48 6.23 39.32
CA ALA A 3 42.43 5.88 38.38
C ALA A 3 42.01 4.41 38.57
N ASN A 4 40.71 4.13 38.56
CA ASN A 4 40.20 2.76 38.47
C ASN A 4 39.62 2.52 37.07
N ALA A 5 40.31 1.67 36.32
CA ALA A 5 40.00 1.27 34.96
C ALA A 5 38.74 0.39 34.93
N ARG A 6 37.75 0.77 34.11
CA ARG A 6 36.65 -0.12 33.71
C ARG A 6 37.14 -1.04 32.59
N THR A 7 37.02 -2.33 32.83
CA THR A 7 37.33 -3.42 31.91
C THR A 7 36.37 -3.41 30.71
N HIS A 8 36.88 -3.11 29.52
CA HIS A 8 36.16 -3.32 28.26
C HIS A 8 36.00 -4.82 27.98
N ARG A 9 34.77 -5.34 28.06
CA ARG A 9 34.42 -6.63 27.46
C ARG A 9 34.49 -6.52 25.94
N LYS A 10 35.57 -7.06 25.35
CA LYS A 10 35.66 -7.37 23.92
C LYS A 10 34.65 -8.47 23.60
N VAL A 11 33.57 -8.13 22.90
CA VAL A 11 32.69 -9.13 22.26
C VAL A 11 33.32 -9.52 20.92
N GLN A 12 33.74 -10.78 20.82
CA GLN A 12 34.32 -11.35 19.61
C GLN A 12 33.28 -11.40 18.48
N ARG A 13 33.62 -10.82 17.32
CA ARG A 13 32.92 -11.06 16.05
C ARG A 13 33.22 -12.48 15.57
N LEU A 14 32.31 -13.41 15.77
CA LEU A 14 32.25 -14.64 14.98
C LEU A 14 30.79 -15.05 14.78
N GLY A 15 30.27 -14.71 13.60
CA GLY A 15 28.95 -15.09 13.11
C GLY A 15 28.80 -14.60 11.67
N SER A 16 28.43 -15.50 10.76
CA SER A 16 28.27 -15.22 9.33
C SER A 16 27.23 -14.12 9.06
N ILE A 17 27.46 -13.25 8.06
CA ILE A 17 26.61 -12.10 7.66
C ILE A 17 25.20 -12.54 7.15
N TYR A 18 24.92 -13.84 7.14
CA TYR A 18 23.76 -14.45 6.47
C TYR A 18 22.94 -15.42 7.32
N GLU A 19 23.14 -15.55 8.62
CA GLU A 19 22.31 -16.46 9.42
C GLU A 19 21.05 -15.76 9.95
N PRO A 20 19.84 -16.21 9.56
CA PRO A 20 18.63 -15.84 10.28
C PRO A 20 18.71 -16.51 11.66
N LEU A 21 18.95 -15.71 12.69
CA LEU A 21 18.89 -16.17 14.07
C LEU A 21 17.46 -16.56 14.40
N LYS A 22 17.31 -17.67 15.14
CA LYS A 22 16.02 -18.11 15.70
C LYS A 22 15.41 -16.94 16.45
N LEU A 23 14.28 -16.42 15.96
CA LEU A 23 13.39 -15.58 16.76
C LEU A 23 13.08 -16.38 18.02
N SER A 24 13.68 -15.99 19.14
CA SER A 24 13.18 -16.37 20.44
C SER A 24 11.87 -15.61 20.64
N PHE A 25 10.81 -16.07 19.97
CA PHE A 25 9.44 -15.93 20.46
C PHE A 25 9.32 -16.78 21.72
N LEU A 26 10.10 -16.45 22.76
CA LEU A 26 9.83 -16.93 24.10
C LEU A 26 8.73 -16.01 24.62
N GLN A 27 7.49 -16.33 24.23
CA GLN A 27 6.35 -15.98 25.06
C GLN A 27 6.60 -16.64 26.41
N HIS A 28 7.18 -15.89 27.36
CA HIS A 28 7.04 -16.25 28.76
C HIS A 28 5.56 -16.04 29.06
N THR A 29 4.83 -17.16 29.17
CA THR A 29 3.39 -17.19 29.41
C THR A 29 2.99 -16.48 30.70
N ASP A 30 3.96 -16.22 31.58
CA ASP A 30 3.78 -15.62 32.91
C ASP A 30 4.29 -14.17 33.01
N GLU A 31 4.72 -13.54 31.90
CA GLU A 31 5.17 -12.15 31.91
C GLU A 31 3.97 -11.20 32.14
N PRO A 32 4.06 -10.26 33.10
CA PRO A 32 2.96 -9.35 33.40
C PRO A 32 2.66 -8.42 32.21
N LEU A 33 1.39 -8.03 32.06
CA LEU A 33 0.91 -7.23 30.93
C LEU A 33 1.71 -5.94 30.71
N TRP A 34 2.10 -5.25 31.79
CA TRP A 34 2.86 -4.00 31.70
C TRP A 34 4.25 -4.20 31.09
N GLU A 35 4.92 -5.33 31.34
CA GLU A 35 6.26 -5.62 30.79
C GLU A 35 6.17 -5.93 29.29
N LYS A 36 5.12 -6.65 28.87
CA LYS A 36 4.81 -6.84 27.45
C LYS A 36 4.58 -5.51 26.74
N LEU A 37 3.74 -4.63 27.32
CA LEU A 37 3.46 -3.31 26.78
C LEU A 37 4.72 -2.40 26.76
N ASP A 38 5.61 -2.53 27.73
CA ASP A 38 6.88 -1.79 27.78
C ASP A 38 7.77 -2.13 26.58
N ARG A 39 7.87 -3.41 26.20
CA ARG A 39 8.60 -3.81 24.99
C ARG A 39 8.03 -3.19 23.72
N TYR A 40 6.70 -3.16 23.59
CA TYR A 40 6.04 -2.51 22.45
C TYR A 40 6.23 -1.00 22.46
N TYR A 41 6.20 -0.38 23.63
CA TYR A 41 6.48 1.04 23.79
C TYR A 41 7.91 1.39 23.38
N ASN A 42 8.91 0.64 23.85
CA ASN A 42 10.30 0.82 23.46
C ASN A 42 10.46 0.62 21.93
N ALA A 43 9.82 -0.41 21.37
CA ALA A 43 9.86 -0.64 19.93
C ALA A 43 9.23 0.52 19.13
N VAL A 44 8.04 0.99 19.48
CA VAL A 44 7.36 2.11 18.81
C VAL A 44 8.15 3.41 18.97
N LYS A 45 8.69 3.67 20.17
CA LYS A 45 9.54 4.83 20.45
C LYS A 45 10.77 4.88 19.57
N THR A 46 11.56 3.81 19.57
CA THR A 46 12.82 3.74 18.81
C THR A 46 12.56 3.71 17.31
N THR A 47 11.61 2.90 16.85
CA THR A 47 11.48 2.59 15.41
C THR A 47 10.54 3.51 14.65
N ILE A 48 9.61 4.19 15.34
CA ILE A 48 8.62 5.10 14.74
C ILE A 48 8.78 6.52 15.28
N LEU A 49 8.56 6.73 16.58
CA LEU A 49 8.39 8.08 17.14
C LEU A 49 9.68 8.91 17.17
N ASN A 50 10.84 8.27 17.19
CA ASN A 50 12.13 8.95 17.03
C ASN A 50 12.25 9.73 15.71
N TYR A 51 11.42 9.41 14.71
CA TYR A 51 11.41 10.09 13.41
C TYR A 51 10.23 11.06 13.26
N GLN A 52 9.39 11.23 14.27
CA GLN A 52 8.27 12.16 14.20
C GLN A 52 8.79 13.60 14.20
N SER A 53 8.31 14.40 13.25
CA SER A 53 8.66 15.82 13.20
C SER A 53 8.17 16.57 14.46
N PRO A 54 9.04 17.32 15.15
CA PRO A 54 8.64 18.10 16.31
C PRO A 54 7.77 19.30 15.95
N THR A 55 7.78 19.76 14.70
CA THR A 55 6.98 20.92 14.26
C THR A 55 5.61 20.49 13.76
N THR A 56 5.57 19.66 12.73
CA THR A 56 4.31 19.26 12.07
C THR A 56 3.71 17.98 12.66
N GLY A 57 4.50 17.11 13.27
CA GLY A 57 4.06 15.76 13.65
C GLY A 57 4.08 14.74 12.51
N LEU A 58 4.48 15.12 11.29
CA LEU A 58 4.60 14.23 10.14
C LEU A 58 5.79 13.27 10.27
N PHE A 59 5.78 12.21 9.47
CA PHE A 59 6.85 11.21 9.41
C PHE A 59 7.53 11.21 8.04
N PRO A 60 8.87 11.16 7.98
CA PRO A 60 9.60 11.20 6.71
C PRO A 60 9.49 9.86 5.96
N ILE A 61 9.51 9.91 4.62
CA ILE A 61 9.47 8.70 3.76
C ILE A 61 10.71 7.82 3.99
N LYS A 62 11.86 8.45 4.26
CA LYS A 62 13.13 7.79 4.58
C LYS A 62 13.65 8.36 5.88
N THR A 63 14.13 7.49 6.76
CA THR A 63 14.68 7.90 8.06
C THR A 63 16.09 8.50 7.98
N CYS A 64 16.61 8.78 6.79
CA CYS A 64 17.86 9.50 6.62
C CYS A 64 17.65 11.01 6.89
N SER A 65 18.60 11.65 7.57
CA SER A 65 18.51 13.06 7.99
C SER A 65 18.34 14.06 6.83
N THR A 66 18.72 13.68 5.62
CA THR A 66 18.60 14.50 4.41
C THR A 66 17.22 14.43 3.75
N CYS A 67 16.38 13.45 4.09
CA CYS A 67 15.05 13.34 3.51
C CYS A 67 14.09 14.27 4.25
N LYS A 68 13.52 15.21 3.52
CA LYS A 68 12.56 16.19 4.03
C LYS A 68 11.14 15.98 3.50
N GLU A 69 10.89 14.84 2.86
CA GLU A 69 9.59 14.51 2.29
C GLU A 69 8.80 13.60 3.23
N ALA A 70 7.51 13.90 3.41
CA ALA A 70 6.56 13.14 4.19
C ALA A 70 5.35 12.78 3.33
N LYS A 71 5.00 11.50 3.28
CA LYS A 71 3.78 11.02 2.62
C LYS A 71 2.64 10.95 3.63
N VAL A 72 1.46 11.43 3.24
CA VAL A 72 0.26 11.40 4.09
C VAL A 72 -0.03 9.97 4.55
N ARG A 73 -0.09 9.00 3.62
CA ARG A 73 -0.38 7.59 3.96
C ARG A 73 0.64 6.99 4.92
N ASP A 74 1.93 7.21 4.70
CA ASP A 74 2.98 6.68 5.57
C ASP A 74 2.88 7.29 6.97
N SER A 75 2.59 8.59 7.06
CA SER A 75 2.37 9.30 8.32
C SER A 75 1.12 8.81 9.06
N LEU A 76 0.04 8.50 8.33
CA LEU A 76 -1.19 7.93 8.88
C LEU A 76 -0.96 6.57 9.53
N TYR A 77 -0.24 5.66 8.87
CA TYR A 77 0.07 4.36 9.49
C TYR A 77 0.95 4.51 10.73
N CYS A 78 1.92 5.44 10.71
CA CYS A 78 2.73 5.74 11.90
C CYS A 78 1.86 6.25 13.07
N ALA A 79 0.93 7.16 12.79
CA ALA A 79 -0.03 7.65 13.77
C ALA A 79 -0.94 6.52 14.29
N ALA A 80 -1.42 5.66 13.39
CA ALA A 80 -2.23 4.50 13.74
C ALA A 80 -1.48 3.51 14.64
N SER A 81 -0.16 3.33 14.44
CA SER A 81 0.66 2.48 15.32
C SER A 81 0.80 3.06 16.72
N ALA A 82 1.00 4.38 16.85
CA ALA A 82 1.06 5.04 18.15
C ALA A 82 -0.31 4.97 18.85
N TRP A 83 -1.38 5.26 18.11
CA TRP A 83 -2.76 5.17 18.59
C TRP A 83 -3.13 3.75 19.05
N ALA A 84 -2.84 2.73 18.26
CA ALA A 84 -3.09 1.33 18.62
C ALA A 84 -2.37 0.93 19.92
N LEU A 85 -1.13 1.36 20.10
CA LEU A 85 -0.41 1.14 21.35
C LEU A 85 -1.04 1.89 22.52
N ALA A 86 -1.48 3.13 22.31
CA ALA A 86 -2.19 3.90 23.34
C ALA A 86 -3.46 3.19 23.81
N LEU A 87 -4.24 2.65 22.88
CA LEU A 87 -5.44 1.86 23.18
C LEU A 87 -5.12 0.61 24.02
N ALA A 88 -3.96 -0.01 23.79
CA ALA A 88 -3.49 -1.12 24.61
C ALA A 88 -3.19 -0.67 26.04
N TYR A 89 -2.55 0.50 26.20
CA TYR A 89 -2.24 1.09 27.51
C TYR A 89 -3.47 1.55 28.30
N ARG A 90 -4.57 1.91 27.65
CA ARG A 90 -5.85 2.22 28.34
C ARG A 90 -6.41 1.06 29.17
N ARG A 91 -5.90 -0.16 28.98
CA ARG A 91 -6.32 -1.36 29.73
C ARG A 91 -5.57 -1.53 31.06
N ILE A 92 -4.60 -0.68 31.37
CA ILE A 92 -3.86 -0.69 32.64
C ILE A 92 -4.13 0.60 33.43
N ASP A 93 -4.16 0.50 34.76
CA ASP A 93 -4.50 1.64 35.64
C ASP A 93 -3.37 2.68 35.76
N ASP A 94 -2.12 2.22 35.95
CA ASP A 94 -0.93 3.07 35.99
C ASP A 94 -0.05 2.78 34.77
N ASP A 95 -0.15 3.65 33.78
CA ASP A 95 0.60 3.58 32.54
C ASP A 95 1.84 4.50 32.53
N MET A 96 2.16 5.13 33.66
CA MET A 96 3.22 6.13 33.79
C MET A 96 3.15 7.26 32.75
N GLY A 97 1.94 7.63 32.29
CA GLY A 97 1.70 8.69 31.31
C GLY A 97 1.91 8.28 29.84
N ARG A 98 2.15 6.99 29.56
CA ARG A 98 2.43 6.50 28.21
C ARG A 98 1.24 6.59 27.28
N THR A 99 0.01 6.37 27.76
CA THR A 99 -1.21 6.56 26.95
C THR A 99 -1.25 7.98 26.43
N HIS A 100 -1.14 8.97 27.33
CA HIS A 100 -1.18 10.38 26.96
C HIS A 100 -0.11 10.73 25.91
N GLU A 101 1.12 10.24 26.09
CA GLU A 101 2.18 10.48 25.13
C GLU A 101 1.88 9.87 23.74
N MET A 102 1.45 8.61 23.69
CA MET A 102 1.15 7.93 22.43
C MET A 102 -0.07 8.54 21.72
N GLU A 103 -1.13 8.89 22.46
CA GLU A 103 -2.30 9.58 21.93
C GLU A 103 -1.95 10.95 21.35
N HIS A 104 -1.21 11.75 22.11
CA HIS A 104 -0.82 13.08 21.64
C HIS A 104 0.17 13.03 20.48
N SER A 105 0.98 11.98 20.37
CA SER A 105 1.78 11.75 19.16
C SER A 105 0.90 11.49 17.93
N ALA A 106 -0.14 10.64 18.06
CA ALA A 106 -1.08 10.39 16.98
C ALA A 106 -1.89 11.65 16.60
N ILE A 107 -2.42 12.38 17.60
CA ILE A 107 -3.13 13.66 17.42
C ILE A 107 -2.24 14.66 16.69
N LYS A 108 -0.98 14.80 17.10
CA LYS A 108 -0.04 15.72 16.47
C LYS A 108 0.16 15.42 14.98
N CYS A 109 0.32 14.14 14.62
CA CYS A 109 0.44 13.74 13.22
C CYS A 109 -0.84 14.06 12.42
N MET A 110 -2.01 13.69 12.94
CA MET A 110 -3.30 13.95 12.29
C MET A 110 -3.54 15.45 12.09
N ARG A 111 -3.22 16.27 13.10
CA ARG A 111 -3.29 17.73 13.01
C ARG A 111 -2.27 18.31 12.06
N GLY A 112 -1.07 17.72 11.97
CA GLY A 112 -0.06 18.06 10.97
C GLY A 112 -0.56 17.87 9.54
N ILE A 113 -1.20 16.73 9.26
CA ILE A 113 -1.81 16.45 7.96
C ILE A 113 -2.94 17.45 7.67
N LEU A 114 -3.81 17.72 8.65
CA LEU A 114 -4.88 18.72 8.52
C LEU A 114 -4.31 20.11 8.21
N TYR A 115 -3.27 20.53 8.91
CA TYR A 115 -2.57 21.78 8.66
C TYR A 115 -2.05 21.86 7.22
N CYS A 116 -1.40 20.80 6.72
CA CYS A 116 -0.93 20.74 5.33
C CYS A 116 -2.07 20.81 4.30
N TYR A 117 -3.22 20.19 4.59
CA TYR A 117 -4.39 20.26 3.72
C TYR A 117 -5.09 21.62 3.74
N MET A 118 -5.27 22.22 4.92
CA MET A 118 -5.93 23.53 5.05
C MET A 118 -5.17 24.64 4.32
N ARG A 119 -3.85 24.54 4.26
CA ARG A 119 -3.02 25.44 3.44
C ARG A 119 -3.26 25.35 1.94
N GLN A 120 -3.98 24.32 1.50
CA GLN A 120 -4.39 24.11 0.11
C GLN A 120 -5.88 24.40 -0.10
N ALA A 121 -6.55 25.14 0.80
CA ALA A 121 -7.98 25.42 0.70
C ALA A 121 -8.39 25.99 -0.66
N ASP A 122 -7.59 26.91 -1.24
CA ASP A 122 -7.86 27.45 -2.57
C ASP A 122 -7.89 26.37 -3.67
N LYS A 123 -7.02 25.35 -3.57
CA LYS A 123 -7.01 24.21 -4.48
C LYS A 123 -8.24 23.33 -4.29
N VAL A 124 -8.67 23.11 -3.05
CA VAL A 124 -9.89 22.36 -2.72
C VAL A 124 -11.12 23.02 -3.37
N GLU A 125 -11.26 24.33 -3.23
CA GLU A 125 -12.35 25.08 -3.85
C GLU A 125 -12.35 24.97 -5.38
N GLN A 126 -11.16 25.10 -5.99
CA GLN A 126 -11.01 24.92 -7.44
C GLN A 126 -11.32 23.49 -7.91
N PHE A 127 -10.90 22.48 -7.14
CA PHE A 127 -11.11 21.07 -7.47
C PHE A 127 -12.59 20.68 -7.41
N LYS A 128 -13.37 21.26 -6.49
CA LYS A 128 -14.83 21.08 -6.43
C LYS A 128 -15.52 21.55 -7.72
N GLN A 129 -15.04 22.62 -8.32
CA GLN A 129 -15.56 23.15 -9.58
C GLN A 129 -15.10 22.30 -10.78
N ASP A 130 -13.79 22.02 -10.84
CA ASP A 130 -13.15 21.29 -11.93
C ASP A 130 -12.13 20.29 -11.37
N PRO A 131 -12.45 18.97 -11.34
CA PRO A 131 -11.62 17.95 -10.70
C PRO A 131 -10.45 17.52 -11.60
N ASN A 132 -9.61 18.49 -11.97
CA ASN A 132 -8.40 18.28 -12.75
C ASN A 132 -7.25 17.86 -11.82
N PRO A 133 -6.39 16.90 -12.21
CA PRO A 133 -5.21 16.53 -11.43
C PRO A 133 -4.27 17.72 -11.11
N SER A 134 -4.22 18.77 -11.93
CA SER A 134 -3.43 19.98 -11.65
C SER A 134 -3.92 20.79 -10.45
N LYS A 135 -5.20 20.65 -10.09
CA LYS A 135 -5.88 21.36 -9.01
C LYS A 135 -6.06 20.50 -7.76
N CYS A 136 -5.52 19.28 -7.74
CA CYS A 136 -5.73 18.37 -6.65
C CYS A 136 -4.84 18.65 -5.42
N LEU A 137 -5.28 18.14 -4.27
CA LEU A 137 -4.49 18.19 -3.06
C LEU A 137 -3.22 17.35 -3.19
N HIS A 138 -2.11 17.90 -2.71
CA HIS A 138 -0.85 17.20 -2.55
C HIS A 138 -0.94 16.14 -1.45
N SER A 139 -0.27 15.02 -1.67
CA SER A 139 -0.13 13.92 -0.70
C SER A 139 1.29 13.80 -0.13
N VAL A 140 2.20 14.66 -0.61
CA VAL A 140 3.60 14.73 -0.20
C VAL A 140 3.92 16.15 0.25
N PHE A 141 4.44 16.27 1.47
CA PHE A 141 4.75 17.53 2.12
C PHE A 141 6.17 17.55 2.67
N ASN A 142 6.66 18.75 2.93
CA ASN A 142 7.89 18.91 3.69
C ASN A 142 7.64 18.48 5.14
N VAL A 143 8.49 17.61 5.67
CA VAL A 143 8.31 17.03 7.02
C VAL A 143 8.40 18.10 8.12
N ASP A 144 9.16 19.18 7.92
CA ASP A 144 9.41 20.20 8.93
C ASP A 144 8.48 21.42 8.77
N THR A 145 8.16 21.82 7.54
CA THR A 145 7.35 23.03 7.28
C THR A 145 5.89 22.74 6.90
N GLY A 146 5.61 21.53 6.42
CA GLY A 146 4.30 21.17 5.85
C GLY A 146 4.03 21.81 4.48
N ASP A 147 5.05 22.38 3.82
CA ASP A 147 4.93 22.95 2.48
C ASP A 147 4.80 21.85 1.41
N GLU A 148 4.23 22.22 0.27
CA GLU A 148 4.27 21.38 -0.92
C GLU A 148 5.72 21.27 -1.43
N VAL A 149 6.19 20.04 -1.64
CA VAL A 149 7.58 19.80 -2.09
C VAL A 149 7.69 19.80 -3.61
N HIS A 150 6.60 19.50 -4.30
CA HIS A 150 6.61 19.32 -5.75
C HIS A 150 5.48 20.08 -6.42
N SER A 151 5.74 20.55 -7.64
CA SER A 151 4.70 21.06 -8.53
C SER A 151 3.93 19.89 -9.18
N TYR A 152 2.73 20.16 -9.67
CA TYR A 152 1.95 19.16 -10.42
C TYR A 152 2.70 18.64 -11.65
N SER A 153 3.33 19.53 -12.43
CA SER A 153 4.10 19.18 -13.64
C SER A 153 5.23 18.18 -13.37
N ASP A 154 5.79 18.22 -12.16
CA ASP A 154 6.91 17.36 -11.78
C ASP A 154 6.41 16.06 -11.14
N TYR A 155 5.39 16.14 -10.27
CA TYR A 155 5.02 15.03 -9.38
C TYR A 155 3.72 14.29 -9.70
N HIS A 156 2.83 14.80 -10.56
CA HIS A 156 1.61 14.06 -11.00
C HIS A 156 0.92 13.34 -9.82
N HIS A 157 0.38 14.13 -8.89
CA HIS A 157 0.29 13.76 -7.48
C HIS A 157 -1.12 13.46 -6.95
N LEU A 158 -2.13 13.44 -7.83
CA LEU A 158 -3.50 13.17 -7.41
C LEU A 158 -3.61 11.77 -6.79
N GLN A 159 -4.00 11.73 -5.51
CA GLN A 159 -4.18 10.52 -4.70
C GLN A 159 -5.44 10.65 -3.85
N ILE A 160 -6.57 10.18 -4.37
CA ILE A 160 -7.83 10.18 -3.63
C ILE A 160 -7.80 9.17 -2.48
N ASP A 161 -7.03 8.08 -2.62
CA ASP A 161 -6.81 7.09 -1.58
C ASP A 161 -6.23 7.72 -0.30
N ALA A 162 -5.28 8.65 -0.43
CA ALA A 162 -4.63 9.29 0.72
C ALA A 162 -5.59 10.20 1.52
N VAL A 163 -6.38 11.03 0.82
CA VAL A 163 -7.39 11.90 1.45
C VAL A 163 -8.47 11.06 2.12
N SER A 164 -8.92 10.00 1.44
CA SER A 164 -9.95 9.09 1.96
C SER A 164 -9.45 8.35 3.21
N LEU A 165 -8.20 7.87 3.21
CA LEU A 165 -7.61 7.22 4.37
C LEU A 165 -7.46 8.17 5.56
N PHE A 166 -7.12 9.45 5.31
CA PHE A 166 -7.10 10.48 6.36
C PHE A 166 -8.48 10.66 6.99
N LEU A 167 -9.54 10.81 6.19
CA LEU A 167 -10.91 10.94 6.67
C LEU A 167 -11.36 9.71 7.46
N LEU A 168 -10.99 8.51 7.01
CA LEU A 168 -11.30 7.27 7.74
C LEU A 168 -10.63 7.26 9.11
N TYR A 169 -9.30 7.42 9.19
CA TYR A 169 -8.61 7.44 10.49
C TYR A 169 -9.03 8.61 11.38
N LEU A 170 -9.41 9.75 10.80
CA LEU A 170 -9.97 10.88 11.56
C LEU A 170 -11.21 10.45 12.34
N VAL A 171 -12.14 9.75 11.68
CA VAL A 171 -13.37 9.23 12.31
C VAL A 171 -13.02 8.16 13.35
N GLU A 172 -12.19 7.17 13.01
CA GLU A 172 -11.80 6.09 13.93
C GLU A 172 -11.16 6.65 15.22
N MET A 173 -10.21 7.58 15.08
CA MET A 173 -9.50 8.16 16.21
C MET A 173 -10.40 9.06 17.07
N ILE A 174 -11.24 9.91 16.47
CA ILE A 174 -12.23 10.70 17.22
C ILE A 174 -13.23 9.78 17.92
N CYS A 175 -13.63 8.69 17.26
CA CYS A 175 -14.55 7.72 17.82
C CYS A 175 -13.97 7.02 19.05
N SER A 176 -12.65 6.82 19.08
CA SER A 176 -11.94 6.34 20.26
C SER A 176 -11.76 7.38 21.38
N GLY A 177 -12.23 8.63 21.19
CA GLY A 177 -12.15 9.71 22.17
C GLY A 177 -11.02 10.72 21.97
N LEU A 178 -10.25 10.64 20.87
CA LEU A 178 -9.20 11.62 20.60
C LEU A 178 -9.78 12.93 20.07
N GLN A 179 -9.30 14.05 20.61
CA GLN A 179 -9.68 15.38 20.14
C GLN A 179 -8.71 15.86 19.06
N ILE A 180 -9.13 15.75 17.80
CA ILE A 180 -8.30 16.14 16.63
C ILE A 180 -8.77 17.46 16.02
N ILE A 181 -10.07 17.71 15.94
CA ILE A 181 -10.67 18.93 15.35
C ILE A 181 -11.04 19.91 16.47
N TYR A 182 -10.64 21.17 16.34
CA TYR A 182 -10.69 22.17 17.42
C TYR A 182 -11.65 23.34 17.16
N ASN A 183 -11.90 23.69 15.90
CA ASN A 183 -12.73 24.85 15.57
C ASN A 183 -13.64 24.60 14.36
N THR A 184 -14.56 25.52 14.12
CA THR A 184 -15.57 25.43 13.05
C THR A 184 -14.99 25.56 11.64
N ASP A 185 -13.85 26.23 11.49
CA ASP A 185 -13.18 26.35 10.20
C ASP A 185 -12.57 25.01 9.78
N GLU A 186 -11.97 24.28 10.73
CA GLU A 186 -11.50 22.91 10.53
C GLU A 186 -12.67 21.98 10.16
N VAL A 187 -13.83 22.09 10.83
CA VAL A 187 -15.05 21.32 10.47
C VAL A 187 -15.48 21.61 9.02
N SER A 188 -15.58 22.89 8.67
CA SER A 188 -16.01 23.32 7.33
C SER A 188 -15.02 22.86 6.25
N PHE A 189 -13.73 22.86 6.58
CA PHE A 189 -12.69 22.32 5.70
C PHE A 189 -12.83 20.81 5.50
N ILE A 190 -13.12 20.03 6.54
CA ILE A 190 -13.39 18.58 6.41
C ILE A 190 -14.61 18.32 5.53
N GLN A 191 -15.69 19.11 5.68
CA GLN A 191 -16.85 19.00 4.78
C GLN A 191 -16.46 19.27 3.31
N ASN A 192 -15.55 20.21 3.06
CA ASN A 192 -15.00 20.46 1.72
C ASN A 192 -14.16 19.29 1.19
N LEU A 193 -13.38 18.61 2.04
CA LEU A 193 -12.68 17.39 1.63
C LEU A 193 -13.65 16.26 1.24
N VAL A 194 -14.77 16.12 1.96
CA VAL A 194 -15.80 15.13 1.63
C VAL A 194 -16.35 15.36 0.22
N PHE A 195 -16.66 16.61 -0.16
CA PHE A 195 -17.12 16.92 -1.53
C PHE A 195 -16.11 16.52 -2.62
N CYS A 196 -14.81 16.57 -2.33
CA CYS A 196 -13.78 16.11 -3.25
C CYS A 196 -13.79 14.58 -3.40
N VAL A 197 -13.93 13.85 -2.29
CA VAL A 197 -13.90 12.38 -2.24
C VAL A 197 -15.18 11.75 -2.80
N GLU A 198 -16.34 12.41 -2.67
CA GLU A 198 -17.62 11.97 -3.24
C GLU A 198 -17.55 11.64 -4.74
N ARG A 199 -16.67 12.33 -5.48
CA ARG A 199 -16.51 12.17 -6.93
C ARG A 199 -15.50 11.10 -7.32
N ALA A 200 -14.92 10.34 -6.39
CA ALA A 200 -13.88 9.35 -6.66
C ALA A 200 -14.24 8.35 -7.77
N TYR A 201 -15.51 7.90 -7.83
CA TYR A 201 -16.03 7.00 -8.86
C TYR A 201 -15.85 7.47 -10.31
N ARG A 202 -15.54 8.75 -10.53
CA ARG A 202 -15.31 9.34 -11.87
C ARG A 202 -14.04 10.17 -11.99
N VAL A 203 -13.19 10.18 -10.96
CA VAL A 203 -11.96 10.97 -10.94
C VAL A 203 -10.78 10.04 -11.15
N PRO A 204 -10.04 10.17 -12.27
CA PRO A 204 -8.78 9.45 -12.45
C PRO A 204 -7.77 9.91 -11.42
N ASP A 205 -7.01 8.98 -10.85
CA ASP A 205 -5.84 9.33 -10.06
C ASP A 205 -4.61 8.47 -10.42
N TYR A 206 -3.52 8.67 -9.69
CA TYR A 206 -2.27 7.94 -9.90
C TYR A 206 -2.16 6.67 -9.02
N GLY A 207 -3.22 6.38 -8.27
CA GLY A 207 -3.33 5.27 -7.33
C GLY A 207 -2.33 5.32 -6.19
N MET A 208 -2.41 4.29 -5.35
CA MET A 208 -1.55 4.11 -4.17
C MET A 208 -0.05 4.09 -4.51
N TRP A 209 0.31 3.70 -5.73
CA TRP A 209 1.69 3.57 -6.19
C TRP A 209 2.26 4.79 -6.93
N GLU A 210 1.47 5.86 -7.12
CA GLU A 210 1.89 7.11 -7.80
C GLU A 210 2.41 6.91 -9.23
N ARG A 211 1.86 5.88 -9.90
CA ARG A 211 2.27 5.46 -11.24
C ARG A 211 1.17 5.62 -12.28
N GLY A 212 -0.08 5.78 -11.83
CA GLY A 212 -1.24 5.81 -12.71
C GLY A 212 -1.33 4.49 -13.46
N SER A 213 -1.33 4.55 -14.79
CA SER A 213 -1.39 3.35 -15.62
C SER A 213 -0.28 2.33 -15.33
N LYS A 214 -0.53 1.05 -15.60
CA LYS A 214 0.50 -0.01 -15.56
C LYS A 214 1.74 0.33 -16.39
N TYR A 215 1.57 1.16 -17.42
CA TYR A 215 2.66 1.59 -18.29
C TYR A 215 3.53 2.68 -17.68
N ASN A 216 3.09 3.34 -16.59
CA ASN A 216 3.81 4.40 -15.90
C ASN A 216 4.42 5.42 -16.88
N ASN A 217 3.55 6.05 -17.66
CA ASN A 217 3.91 6.99 -18.74
C ASN A 217 3.36 8.41 -18.48
N GLY A 218 3.02 8.71 -17.22
CA GLY A 218 2.42 10.00 -16.83
C GLY A 218 0.90 10.07 -16.99
N SER A 219 0.27 9.07 -17.62
CA SER A 219 -1.19 8.97 -17.62
C SER A 219 -1.70 8.42 -16.30
N THR A 220 -2.74 9.07 -15.77
CA THR A 220 -3.61 8.48 -14.75
C THR A 220 -4.20 7.17 -15.25
N GLU A 221 -4.70 6.31 -14.36
CA GLU A 221 -5.32 5.03 -14.71
C GLU A 221 -6.72 5.21 -15.34
N LEU A 222 -6.80 5.99 -16.42
CA LEU A 222 -7.97 6.24 -17.24
C LEU A 222 -7.55 6.32 -18.71
N HIS A 223 -7.84 5.29 -19.48
CA HIS A 223 -8.20 5.47 -20.88
C HIS A 223 -9.15 4.34 -21.32
N SER A 224 -10.24 4.63 -22.01
CA SER A 224 -10.15 5.16 -23.37
C SER A 224 -11.47 5.79 -23.83
N SER A 225 -11.33 6.86 -24.62
CA SER A 225 -12.25 7.30 -25.67
C SER A 225 -13.74 7.05 -25.43
N ASN A 226 -14.45 8.12 -25.05
CA ASN A 226 -15.91 8.30 -25.10
C ASN A 226 -16.77 7.17 -24.49
N TYR A 227 -17.46 7.53 -23.42
CA TYR A 227 -18.69 6.90 -22.89
C TYR A 227 -18.63 5.82 -21.79
N TYR A 228 -17.47 5.43 -21.25
CA TYR A 228 -17.42 4.59 -20.04
C TYR A 228 -16.35 5.05 -19.04
N ILE A 229 -16.78 5.46 -17.84
CA ILE A 229 -15.97 5.93 -16.71
C ILE A 229 -15.28 4.72 -16.06
N SER A 230 -13.95 4.73 -15.92
CA SER A 230 -13.15 3.63 -15.32
C SER A 230 -12.25 4.15 -14.21
N SER A 231 -12.63 3.96 -12.95
CA SER A 231 -11.87 4.45 -11.79
C SER A 231 -10.95 3.37 -11.20
N ILE A 232 -9.99 3.78 -10.35
CA ILE A 232 -9.12 2.86 -9.60
C ILE A 232 -9.90 2.28 -8.42
N SER A 233 -10.02 0.95 -8.31
CA SER A 233 -10.87 0.35 -7.27
C SER A 233 -10.33 0.56 -5.86
N VAL A 234 -9.02 0.69 -5.65
CA VAL A 234 -8.45 1.08 -4.34
C VAL A 234 -8.94 2.46 -3.91
N SER A 235 -8.80 3.46 -4.77
CA SER A 235 -9.20 4.84 -4.46
C SER A 235 -10.72 4.95 -4.27
N VAL A 236 -11.51 4.28 -5.11
CA VAL A 236 -12.97 4.22 -4.98
C VAL A 236 -13.39 3.48 -3.70
N GLY A 237 -12.70 2.39 -3.35
CA GLY A 237 -13.02 1.62 -2.16
C GLY A 237 -12.68 2.35 -0.87
N LEU A 238 -11.52 3.01 -0.79
CA LEU A 238 -11.18 3.89 0.33
C LEU A 238 -12.11 5.10 0.41
N ALA A 239 -12.50 5.70 -0.73
CA ALA A 239 -13.48 6.78 -0.77
C ALA A 239 -14.84 6.31 -0.24
N LYS A 240 -15.37 5.20 -0.76
CA LYS A 240 -16.60 4.55 -0.26
C LYS A 240 -16.53 4.35 1.24
N ALA A 241 -15.40 3.84 1.73
CA ALA A 241 -15.15 3.59 3.13
C ALA A 241 -15.18 4.86 3.99
N ALA A 242 -14.48 5.90 3.57
CA ALA A 242 -14.44 7.19 4.24
C ALA A 242 -15.82 7.87 4.29
N LEU A 243 -16.54 7.85 3.15
CA LEU A 243 -17.88 8.41 3.02
C LEU A 243 -18.88 7.70 3.95
N GLU A 244 -18.80 6.37 4.07
CA GLU A 244 -19.61 5.62 5.03
C GLU A 244 -19.28 5.94 6.48
N ALA A 245 -17.99 6.08 6.80
CA ALA A 245 -17.52 6.35 8.15
C ALA A 245 -17.98 7.74 8.62
N ILE A 246 -17.77 8.77 7.79
CA ILE A 246 -17.95 10.18 8.18
C ILE A 246 -19.40 10.67 8.08
N ASN A 247 -20.27 9.98 7.33
CA ASN A 247 -21.65 10.42 7.17
C ASN A 247 -22.42 10.43 8.51
N GLY A 248 -22.95 11.60 8.86
CA GLY A 248 -23.63 11.86 10.12
C GLY A 248 -22.71 11.91 11.34
N PHE A 249 -21.39 11.90 11.15
CA PHE A 249 -20.42 11.86 12.25
C PHE A 249 -20.12 13.24 12.81
N ASN A 250 -20.07 13.36 14.14
CA ASN A 250 -19.70 14.60 14.81
C ASN A 250 -18.19 14.74 15.02
N LEU A 251 -17.56 15.73 14.38
CA LEU A 251 -16.11 15.93 14.43
C LEU A 251 -15.57 16.41 15.80
N PHE A 252 -16.42 16.93 16.69
CA PHE A 252 -16.05 17.22 18.07
C PHE A 252 -16.32 16.04 19.02
N GLY A 253 -16.65 14.87 18.46
CA GLY A 253 -17.02 13.68 19.22
C GLY A 253 -18.24 13.93 20.10
N ASN A 254 -18.20 13.46 21.35
CA ASN A 254 -19.30 13.58 22.32
C ASN A 254 -19.59 15.03 22.77
N GLN A 255 -18.67 15.97 22.49
CA GLN A 255 -18.83 17.39 22.87
C GLN A 255 -19.42 18.23 21.73
N GLY A 256 -19.72 17.62 20.59
CA GLY A 256 -20.19 18.33 19.42
C GLY A 256 -21.67 18.65 19.39
N CYS A 257 -22.03 19.51 18.46
CA CYS A 257 -23.40 19.95 18.22
C CYS A 257 -23.79 19.68 16.75
N SER A 258 -25.02 20.03 16.35
CA SER A 258 -25.53 19.75 14.99
C SER A 258 -24.68 20.37 13.86
N TRP A 259 -24.03 21.51 14.08
CA TRP A 259 -23.19 22.16 13.06
C TRP A 259 -21.79 21.55 12.91
N SER A 260 -21.38 20.67 13.82
CA SER A 260 -20.12 19.92 13.71
C SER A 260 -20.30 18.52 13.12
N VAL A 261 -21.51 18.23 12.63
CA VAL A 261 -21.86 16.99 11.94
C VAL A 261 -21.56 17.12 10.45
N ILE A 262 -20.87 16.11 9.91
CA ILE A 262 -20.56 16.03 8.48
C ILE A 262 -21.60 15.19 7.76
N PHE A 263 -22.04 15.65 6.60
CA PHE A 263 -23.00 14.93 5.77
C PHE A 263 -22.40 14.58 4.42
N VAL A 264 -22.83 13.43 3.89
CA VAL A 264 -22.42 12.90 2.60
C VAL A 264 -23.63 12.79 1.67
N ASP A 265 -23.43 13.10 0.39
CA ASP A 265 -24.40 12.77 -0.66
C ASP A 265 -24.54 11.25 -0.79
N LEU A 266 -25.72 10.74 -0.42
CA LEU A 266 -26.03 9.31 -0.47
C LEU A 266 -25.94 8.74 -1.90
N ASP A 267 -26.26 9.54 -2.92
CA ASP A 267 -26.13 9.13 -4.31
C ASP A 267 -24.66 9.01 -4.71
N ALA A 268 -23.81 9.94 -4.27
CA ALA A 268 -22.37 9.85 -4.49
C ALA A 268 -21.78 8.60 -3.82
N HIS A 269 -22.14 8.33 -2.56
CA HIS A 269 -21.79 7.08 -1.90
C HIS A 269 -22.23 5.84 -2.70
N ASN A 270 -23.49 5.81 -3.16
CA ASN A 270 -24.03 4.68 -3.91
C ASN A 270 -23.33 4.47 -5.26
N ARG A 271 -22.95 5.53 -5.97
CA ARG A 271 -22.16 5.44 -7.21
C ARG A 271 -20.78 4.84 -6.92
N ASN A 272 -20.07 5.31 -5.89
CA ASN A 272 -18.78 4.73 -5.49
C ASN A 272 -18.90 3.24 -5.16
N ARG A 273 -19.93 2.85 -4.42
CA ARG A 273 -20.23 1.44 -4.11
C ARG A 273 -20.47 0.59 -5.37
N GLN A 274 -21.34 1.04 -6.28
CA GLN A 274 -21.63 0.30 -7.53
C GLN A 274 -20.39 0.20 -8.43
N THR A 275 -19.61 1.27 -8.53
CA THR A 275 -18.35 1.27 -9.26
C THR A 275 -17.36 0.29 -8.65
N LEU A 276 -17.19 0.25 -7.33
CA LEU A 276 -16.31 -0.72 -6.66
C LEU A 276 -16.73 -2.15 -6.96
N CYS A 277 -18.01 -2.48 -6.79
CA CYS A 277 -18.52 -3.84 -7.02
C CYS A 277 -18.38 -4.29 -8.47
N SER A 278 -18.48 -3.36 -9.43
CA SER A 278 -18.31 -3.68 -10.86
C SER A 278 -16.85 -3.81 -11.30
N LEU A 279 -15.92 -3.17 -10.59
CA LEU A 279 -14.47 -3.27 -10.85
C LEU A 279 -13.87 -4.55 -10.27
N LEU A 280 -14.21 -4.89 -9.03
CA LEU A 280 -13.64 -6.06 -8.35
C LEU A 280 -14.02 -7.38 -9.06
N PRO A 281 -13.11 -8.38 -9.10
CA PRO A 281 -11.81 -8.46 -8.42
C PRO A 281 -10.65 -7.87 -9.23
N ARG A 282 -10.91 -6.96 -10.18
CA ARG A 282 -9.84 -6.23 -10.89
C ARG A 282 -9.55 -4.92 -10.17
N GLU A 283 -8.31 -4.46 -10.35
CA GLU A 283 -7.91 -3.14 -9.83
C GLU A 283 -8.42 -2.04 -10.75
N SER A 284 -8.13 -2.19 -12.04
CA SER A 284 -8.45 -1.21 -13.07
C SER A 284 -8.36 -1.85 -14.45
N ARG A 285 -8.47 -1.04 -15.51
CA ARG A 285 -8.38 -1.53 -16.88
C ARG A 285 -6.98 -2.05 -17.23
N SER A 286 -5.91 -1.37 -16.81
CA SER A 286 -4.55 -1.82 -17.13
C SER A 286 -3.96 -2.75 -16.06
N HIS A 287 -4.47 -2.69 -14.82
CA HIS A 287 -4.10 -3.58 -13.73
C HIS A 287 -5.14 -4.69 -13.52
N ASN A 288 -4.78 -5.91 -13.93
CA ASN A 288 -5.66 -7.07 -13.72
C ASN A 288 -5.90 -7.36 -12.22
N THR A 289 -4.89 -7.16 -11.37
CA THR A 289 -4.96 -7.33 -9.91
C THR A 289 -3.82 -6.53 -9.28
N ASP A 290 -4.02 -6.10 -8.04
CA ASP A 290 -3.04 -5.33 -7.26
C ASP A 290 -3.11 -5.74 -5.78
N ALA A 291 -1.99 -5.70 -5.08
CA ALA A 291 -1.90 -5.95 -3.64
C ALA A 291 -2.42 -4.77 -2.80
N ALA A 292 -2.51 -3.57 -3.38
CA ALA A 292 -3.15 -2.39 -2.78
C ALA A 292 -4.66 -2.60 -2.52
N LEU A 293 -5.27 -3.62 -3.13
CA LEU A 293 -6.63 -4.05 -2.80
C LEU A 293 -6.76 -4.59 -1.37
N LEU A 294 -5.69 -5.11 -0.76
CA LEU A 294 -5.73 -5.66 0.59
C LEU A 294 -6.23 -4.64 1.64
N PRO A 295 -5.63 -3.43 1.77
CA PRO A 295 -6.16 -2.40 2.67
C PRO A 295 -7.55 -1.88 2.26
N THR A 296 -8.03 -2.19 1.06
CA THR A 296 -9.38 -1.82 0.59
C THR A 296 -10.43 -2.84 1.03
N ILE A 297 -10.16 -4.13 0.83
CA ILE A 297 -11.10 -5.22 1.18
C ILE A 297 -11.00 -5.65 2.65
N SER A 298 -9.90 -5.31 3.31
CA SER A 298 -9.60 -5.63 4.72
C SER A 298 -9.21 -4.35 5.47
N TYR A 299 -8.54 -4.48 6.62
CA TYR A 299 -8.10 -3.35 7.43
C TYR A 299 -7.20 -2.39 6.63
N PRO A 300 -7.45 -1.06 6.69
CA PRO A 300 -8.45 -0.40 7.55
C PRO A 300 -9.82 -0.19 6.88
N ALA A 301 -9.95 -0.40 5.57
CA ALA A 301 -11.10 0.14 4.84
C ALA A 301 -12.34 -0.76 4.83
N PHE A 302 -12.25 -2.09 4.89
CA PHE A 302 -13.41 -3.00 4.86
C PHE A 302 -14.50 -2.57 3.84
N ALA A 303 -14.07 -2.20 2.63
CA ALA A 303 -14.93 -1.51 1.67
C ALA A 303 -15.90 -2.45 0.94
N VAL A 304 -15.72 -3.77 1.08
CA VAL A 304 -16.51 -4.79 0.37
C VAL A 304 -17.43 -5.49 1.36
N ASP A 305 -18.74 -5.31 1.16
CA ASP A 305 -19.77 -5.89 2.04
C ASP A 305 -20.12 -7.34 1.67
N ASP A 306 -19.87 -7.75 0.42
CA ASP A 306 -20.17 -9.10 -0.07
C ASP A 306 -18.98 -10.03 0.18
N ASP A 307 -19.16 -11.01 1.07
CA ASP A 307 -18.14 -12.01 1.41
C ASP A 307 -17.70 -12.86 0.21
N ALA A 308 -18.58 -13.09 -0.77
CA ALA A 308 -18.22 -13.81 -1.99
C ALA A 308 -17.28 -12.98 -2.86
N LEU A 309 -17.58 -11.68 -3.04
CA LEU A 309 -16.72 -10.75 -3.78
C LEU A 309 -15.39 -10.52 -3.06
N TYR A 310 -15.41 -10.40 -1.74
CA TYR A 310 -14.20 -10.34 -0.90
C TYR A 310 -13.34 -11.59 -1.13
N SER A 311 -13.92 -12.79 -1.00
CA SER A 311 -13.18 -14.06 -1.13
C SER A 311 -12.60 -14.24 -2.53
N GLN A 312 -13.37 -13.91 -3.58
CA GLN A 312 -12.90 -13.93 -4.96
C GLN A 312 -11.73 -12.95 -5.19
N THR A 313 -11.80 -11.78 -4.59
CA THR A 313 -10.74 -10.76 -4.70
C THR A 313 -9.48 -11.21 -3.97
N LEU A 314 -9.61 -11.65 -2.72
CA LEU A 314 -8.49 -12.14 -1.91
C LEU A 314 -7.80 -13.35 -2.56
N ASP A 315 -8.56 -14.36 -3.00
CA ASP A 315 -8.01 -15.53 -3.71
C ASP A 315 -7.24 -15.12 -4.96
N LYS A 316 -7.75 -14.14 -5.72
CA LYS A 316 -7.07 -13.64 -6.90
C LYS A 316 -5.76 -12.94 -6.57
N ILE A 317 -5.71 -12.12 -5.52
CA ILE A 317 -4.50 -11.44 -5.05
C ILE A 317 -3.48 -12.51 -4.62
N VAL A 318 -3.85 -13.43 -3.73
CA VAL A 318 -2.97 -14.49 -3.22
C VAL A 318 -2.43 -15.34 -4.37
N ARG A 319 -3.30 -15.86 -5.24
CA ARG A 319 -2.92 -16.74 -6.35
C ARG A 319 -2.02 -16.08 -7.40
N LYS A 320 -2.10 -14.76 -7.59
CA LYS A 320 -1.35 -14.05 -8.64
C LYS A 320 -0.12 -13.31 -8.13
N LEU A 321 -0.14 -12.81 -6.90
CA LEU A 321 0.84 -11.87 -6.40
C LEU A 321 1.69 -12.42 -5.23
N ARG A 322 1.22 -13.45 -4.52
CA ARG A 322 2.00 -14.08 -3.43
C ARG A 322 3.31 -14.67 -3.99
N GLY A 323 4.41 -14.27 -3.38
CA GLY A 323 5.75 -14.80 -3.58
C GLY A 323 6.29 -15.47 -2.32
N LYS A 324 7.60 -15.71 -2.29
CA LYS A 324 8.30 -16.37 -1.17
C LYS A 324 8.64 -15.39 -0.04
N TYR A 325 8.82 -14.11 -0.37
CA TYR A 325 9.28 -13.04 0.52
C TYR A 325 8.21 -11.95 0.75
N GLY A 326 7.01 -12.13 0.23
CA GLY A 326 5.94 -11.14 0.31
C GLY A 326 5.03 -11.21 -0.91
N PHE A 327 4.28 -10.15 -1.17
CA PHE A 327 3.46 -10.04 -2.38
C PHE A 327 4.08 -9.04 -3.35
N LYS A 328 3.96 -9.31 -4.65
CA LYS A 328 4.20 -8.31 -5.70
C LYS A 328 3.14 -7.22 -5.60
N ARG A 329 3.48 -5.96 -5.89
CA ARG A 329 2.47 -4.87 -5.94
C ARG A 329 1.43 -5.17 -7.01
N PHE A 330 1.89 -5.35 -8.24
CA PHE A 330 1.09 -5.83 -9.35
C PHE A 330 2.00 -6.55 -10.37
N LEU A 331 1.39 -7.26 -11.33
CA LEU A 331 2.14 -8.01 -12.33
C LEU A 331 2.89 -7.10 -13.30
N ARG A 332 4.16 -7.42 -13.57
CA ARG A 332 5.10 -6.66 -14.41
C ARG A 332 5.41 -5.26 -13.89
N ASP A 333 5.40 -5.12 -12.57
CA ASP A 333 5.90 -3.92 -11.91
C ASP A 333 7.43 -3.89 -11.93
N GLY A 334 8.00 -2.84 -12.52
CA GLY A 334 9.44 -2.66 -12.59
C GLY A 334 10.04 -2.00 -11.35
N TYR A 335 9.23 -1.50 -10.40
CA TYR A 335 9.73 -0.72 -9.28
C TYR A 335 10.82 -1.43 -8.48
N ARG A 336 11.99 -0.78 -8.44
CA ARG A 336 13.20 -1.21 -7.75
C ARG A 336 13.74 -2.57 -8.19
N THR A 337 13.28 -3.07 -9.35
CA THR A 337 13.92 -4.21 -10.02
C THR A 337 15.29 -3.78 -10.56
N ALA A 338 16.19 -4.74 -10.78
CA ALA A 338 17.52 -4.45 -11.33
C ALA A 338 17.47 -3.86 -12.75
N ASN A 339 16.40 -4.14 -13.51
CA ASN A 339 16.21 -3.64 -14.88
C ASN A 339 15.55 -2.26 -14.93
N GLU A 340 15.01 -1.75 -13.81
CA GLU A 340 14.43 -0.41 -13.79
C GLU A 340 15.54 0.65 -13.78
N ASP A 341 15.43 1.57 -14.74
CA ASP A 341 16.27 2.74 -14.82
C ASP A 341 15.90 3.72 -13.70
N LYS A 342 16.86 3.97 -12.81
CA LYS A 342 16.66 4.76 -11.58
C LYS A 342 16.68 6.27 -11.84
N GLU A 343 17.18 6.70 -12.99
CA GLU A 343 17.33 8.11 -13.34
C GLU A 343 16.07 8.71 -13.98
N ARG A 344 15.11 7.86 -14.34
CA ARG A 344 13.85 8.30 -14.95
C ARG A 344 12.63 7.83 -14.20
N ARG A 345 11.61 8.68 -14.20
CA ARG A 345 10.33 8.36 -13.57
C ARG A 345 9.47 7.42 -14.40
N PHE A 346 9.42 7.61 -15.72
CA PHE A 346 8.48 6.94 -16.61
C PHE A 346 9.12 5.81 -17.41
N TYR A 347 8.32 4.78 -17.70
CA TYR A 347 8.75 3.67 -18.54
C TYR A 347 8.76 4.03 -20.01
N LYS A 348 9.73 3.49 -20.74
CA LYS A 348 9.75 3.51 -22.20
C LYS A 348 8.74 2.48 -22.71
N PRO A 349 8.02 2.75 -23.82
CA PRO A 349 7.06 1.80 -24.37
C PRO A 349 7.64 0.41 -24.66
N ALA A 350 8.92 0.33 -25.00
CA ALA A 350 9.62 -0.93 -25.29
C ALA A 350 9.81 -1.82 -24.04
N GLU A 351 9.88 -1.25 -22.84
CA GLU A 351 10.03 -2.03 -21.60
C GLU A 351 8.75 -2.76 -21.20
N MET A 352 7.63 -2.16 -21.60
CA MET A 352 6.29 -2.66 -21.39
C MET A 352 5.75 -3.40 -22.60
N LYS A 353 6.54 -3.64 -23.65
CA LYS A 353 6.22 -4.47 -24.82
C LYS A 353 7.15 -5.68 -24.87
N ALA A 354 6.61 -6.86 -25.12
CA ALA A 354 7.43 -7.99 -25.54
C ALA A 354 8.14 -7.56 -26.84
N PRO A 355 9.47 -7.76 -27.01
CA PRO A 355 10.11 -7.46 -28.28
C PRO A 355 9.34 -8.15 -29.39
N SER A 356 8.88 -7.41 -30.39
CA SER A 356 8.19 -8.02 -31.53
C SER A 356 9.11 -9.08 -32.10
N CYS A 357 8.61 -10.31 -32.23
CA CYS A 357 9.26 -11.27 -33.11
C CYS A 357 9.32 -10.60 -34.48
N ARG A 358 10.52 -10.26 -34.98
CA ARG A 358 10.70 -9.84 -36.38
C ARG A 358 10.17 -10.98 -37.24
N GLN A 359 8.96 -10.85 -37.78
CA GLN A 359 8.46 -11.76 -38.80
C GLN A 359 9.19 -11.42 -40.09
N PHE A 360 10.10 -12.31 -40.50
CA PHE A 360 10.61 -12.32 -41.86
C PHE A 360 9.58 -13.06 -42.72
N TYR A 361 8.80 -12.33 -43.52
CA TYR A 361 8.00 -12.93 -44.58
C TYR A 361 8.88 -13.18 -45.80
N PRO A 362 8.92 -14.39 -46.38
CA PRO A 362 9.53 -14.61 -47.67
C PRO A 362 8.55 -14.14 -48.74
N GLU A 363 8.66 -12.91 -49.19
CA GLU A 363 8.16 -12.52 -50.51
C GLU A 363 9.33 -12.38 -51.47
N ALA A 364 9.16 -12.96 -52.66
CA ALA A 364 10.07 -13.03 -53.79
C ALA A 364 11.24 -12.02 -53.76
N GLY A 365 12.35 -12.40 -53.13
CA GLY A 365 13.69 -11.87 -53.41
C GLY A 365 14.09 -10.49 -52.86
N ARG A 366 13.34 -9.82 -51.98
CA ARG A 366 13.85 -8.61 -51.27
C ARG A 366 13.32 -8.48 -49.84
N PHE A 367 14.25 -8.26 -48.89
CA PHE A 367 13.94 -8.00 -47.48
C PHE A 367 13.52 -6.54 -47.28
N ILE A 368 12.28 -6.29 -46.84
CA ILE A 368 11.84 -4.98 -46.33
C ILE A 368 11.10 -5.23 -45.00
N ALA A 369 11.46 -4.48 -43.96
CA ALA A 369 10.79 -4.51 -42.66
C ALA A 369 9.50 -3.65 -42.71
N LYS A 370 8.37 -4.19 -42.26
CA LYS A 370 7.16 -3.41 -41.95
C LYS A 370 6.79 -3.60 -40.47
N ASP A 371 6.54 -2.48 -39.80
CA ASP A 371 6.04 -2.42 -38.43
C ASP A 371 4.51 -2.32 -38.45
N ASP A 372 3.80 -3.45 -38.34
CA ASP A 372 2.34 -3.43 -38.19
C ASP A 372 1.95 -3.44 -36.70
N ALA A 373 1.24 -2.38 -36.28
CA ALA A 373 0.99 -2.04 -34.88
C ALA A 373 -0.31 -2.63 -34.28
N GLU A 374 -1.09 -3.41 -35.02
CA GLU A 374 -2.44 -3.82 -34.58
C GLU A 374 -2.79 -5.27 -34.93
N SER A 375 -2.33 -6.24 -34.12
CA SER A 375 -3.05 -7.50 -33.91
C SER A 375 -2.32 -8.36 -32.89
N ASN A 376 -2.78 -8.42 -31.64
CA ASN A 376 -2.23 -9.39 -30.67
C ASN A 376 -3.33 -9.92 -29.74
N SER A 377 -4.13 -10.86 -30.26
CA SER A 377 -4.82 -11.86 -29.44
C SER A 377 -5.24 -13.15 -30.19
N LEU A 378 -5.07 -13.26 -31.51
CA LEU A 378 -5.60 -14.39 -32.30
C LEU A 378 -4.59 -15.14 -33.20
N CYS A 379 -3.34 -14.68 -33.32
CA CYS A 379 -2.47 -15.12 -34.44
C CYS A 379 -1.74 -16.47 -34.23
N ASP A 380 -1.48 -16.91 -32.98
CA ASP A 380 -0.65 -18.11 -32.75
C ASP A 380 -1.35 -19.44 -33.09
N ARG A 381 -2.69 -19.52 -32.97
CA ARG A 381 -3.45 -20.74 -33.30
C ARG A 381 -3.66 -20.91 -34.81
N GLN A 382 -3.89 -19.81 -35.52
CA GLN A 382 -4.12 -19.85 -36.96
C GLN A 382 -2.84 -20.18 -37.73
N PHE A 383 -1.68 -19.63 -37.33
CA PHE A 383 -0.42 -19.89 -38.02
C PHE A 383 0.01 -21.37 -38.00
N TYR A 384 -0.15 -22.06 -36.85
CA TYR A 384 0.15 -23.49 -36.75
C TYR A 384 -0.79 -24.36 -37.59
N GLN A 385 -2.09 -23.99 -37.65
CA GLN A 385 -3.06 -24.68 -38.49
C GLN A 385 -2.79 -24.47 -39.99
N SER A 386 -2.36 -23.27 -40.40
CA SER A 386 -2.03 -22.96 -41.80
C SER A 386 -0.79 -23.71 -42.30
N VAL A 387 0.23 -23.88 -41.44
CA VAL A 387 1.48 -24.59 -41.80
C VAL A 387 1.26 -26.12 -41.88
N GLU A 388 0.38 -26.69 -41.05
CA GLU A 388 -0.03 -28.10 -41.19
C GLU A 388 -0.89 -28.34 -42.43
N LEU A 389 -1.75 -27.39 -42.81
CA LEU A 389 -2.54 -27.44 -44.05
C LEU A 389 -1.68 -27.37 -45.31
N LEU A 390 -0.64 -26.53 -45.32
CA LEU A 390 0.32 -26.45 -46.43
C LEU A 390 1.16 -27.73 -46.59
N ARG A 391 1.51 -28.40 -45.48
CA ARG A 391 2.21 -29.70 -45.54
C ARG A 391 1.37 -30.84 -46.10
N ARG A 392 0.04 -30.77 -46.00
CA ARG A 392 -0.87 -31.80 -46.52
C ARG A 392 -1.15 -31.68 -48.02
N ASN A 393 -0.96 -30.50 -48.62
CA ASN A 393 -1.45 -30.20 -49.97
C ASN A 393 -0.38 -30.08 -51.08
N THR A 394 0.91 -30.32 -50.79
CA THR A 394 1.97 -30.29 -51.81
C THR A 394 2.92 -31.49 -51.69
N PRO A 395 2.85 -32.49 -52.59
CA PRO A 395 3.85 -33.54 -52.67
C PRO A 395 5.11 -33.01 -53.36
N GLY A 396 6.28 -33.06 -52.69
CA GLY A 396 7.58 -32.80 -53.34
C GLY A 396 8.50 -31.75 -52.72
N VAL A 397 8.29 -31.32 -51.46
CA VAL A 397 9.27 -30.43 -50.80
C VAL A 397 10.47 -31.27 -50.29
N PRO A 398 11.71 -31.02 -50.77
CA PRO A 398 12.88 -31.78 -50.35
C PRO A 398 13.25 -31.54 -48.88
N ALA A 399 13.70 -32.60 -48.21
CA ALA A 399 14.05 -32.65 -46.79
C ALA A 399 15.37 -31.94 -46.44
N CYS A 400 15.62 -30.74 -46.96
CA CYS A 400 16.86 -29.99 -46.76
C CYS A 400 16.62 -28.54 -46.33
N LEU A 401 15.72 -28.30 -45.38
CA LEU A 401 15.68 -27.10 -44.55
C LEU A 401 15.27 -27.54 -43.13
N GLN A 402 16.19 -28.19 -42.41
CA GLN A 402 16.06 -28.22 -40.96
C GLN A 402 16.29 -26.78 -40.47
N PRO A 403 15.32 -26.13 -39.79
CA PRO A 403 15.64 -24.92 -39.08
C PRO A 403 16.66 -25.33 -38.01
N GLN A 404 17.90 -24.86 -38.13
CA GLN A 404 18.80 -24.82 -36.98
C GLN A 404 17.98 -24.25 -35.83
N ARG A 405 17.95 -24.93 -34.68
CA ARG A 405 17.28 -24.47 -33.47
C ARG A 405 17.88 -23.12 -33.07
N ALA A 406 17.41 -22.04 -33.68
CA ALA A 406 17.52 -20.72 -33.10
C ALA A 406 16.87 -20.86 -31.73
N LYS A 407 17.67 -20.65 -30.67
CA LYS A 407 17.15 -20.60 -29.30
C LYS A 407 15.94 -19.69 -29.35
N LYS A 408 14.76 -20.27 -29.10
CA LYS A 408 13.48 -19.58 -29.11
C LYS A 408 13.52 -18.60 -27.94
N HIS A 409 14.17 -17.45 -28.11
CA HIS A 409 14.09 -16.35 -27.17
C HIS A 409 12.64 -15.93 -27.18
N ARG A 410 11.89 -16.42 -26.18
CA ARG A 410 10.58 -15.89 -25.89
C ARG A 410 10.80 -14.38 -25.70
N PRO A 411 10.02 -13.52 -26.36
CA PRO A 411 10.11 -12.10 -26.08
C PRO A 411 9.57 -11.87 -24.67
N HIS A 412 10.48 -11.81 -23.70
CA HIS A 412 10.13 -11.60 -22.30
C HIS A 412 9.92 -10.11 -22.06
N TRP A 413 8.81 -9.75 -21.40
CA TRP A 413 8.61 -8.37 -20.94
C TRP A 413 9.68 -8.07 -19.88
N LEU A 414 10.22 -6.85 -19.88
CA LEU A 414 11.45 -6.53 -19.14
C LEU A 414 11.40 -6.86 -17.64
N PHE A 415 10.23 -6.70 -17.03
CA PHE A 415 10.02 -6.90 -15.60
C PHE A 415 9.28 -8.20 -15.23
N ASP A 416 8.83 -8.97 -16.21
CA ASP A 416 8.02 -10.17 -15.97
C ASP A 416 8.85 -11.25 -15.26
N GLY A 417 8.38 -11.71 -14.11
CA GLY A 417 9.04 -12.74 -13.31
C GLY A 417 10.07 -12.22 -12.29
N ILE A 418 10.53 -10.97 -12.42
CA ILE A 418 11.55 -10.37 -11.56
C ILE A 418 11.01 -9.28 -10.63
N GLU A 419 9.68 -9.11 -10.57
CA GLU A 419 9.04 -8.08 -9.75
C GLU A 419 9.44 -8.23 -8.27
N CYS A 420 9.60 -7.09 -7.60
CA CYS A 420 9.91 -7.05 -6.17
C CYS A 420 8.75 -7.61 -5.34
N GLU A 421 9.08 -8.30 -4.25
CA GLU A 421 8.12 -8.86 -3.29
C GLU A 421 8.14 -8.04 -2.00
N PHE A 422 6.98 -7.69 -1.45
CA PHE A 422 6.85 -6.75 -0.34
C PHE A 422 6.32 -7.48 0.92
N PRO A 423 7.13 -7.59 2.00
CA PRO A 423 6.73 -8.29 3.23
C PRO A 423 5.52 -7.67 3.94
N ILE A 424 5.27 -6.37 3.76
CA ILE A 424 4.12 -5.65 4.34
C ILE A 424 2.77 -6.31 4.05
N PHE A 425 2.66 -7.05 2.96
CA PHE A 425 1.42 -7.75 2.62
C PHE A 425 1.23 -9.06 3.39
N PHE A 426 2.30 -9.71 3.87
CA PHE A 426 2.14 -10.78 4.86
C PHE A 426 1.57 -10.21 6.17
N ILE A 427 1.99 -9.01 6.56
CA ILE A 427 1.45 -8.32 7.73
C ILE A 427 -0.04 -7.98 7.54
N HIS A 428 -0.45 -7.50 6.35
CA HIS A 428 -1.88 -7.33 6.05
C HIS A 428 -2.67 -8.63 6.16
N MET A 429 -2.12 -9.77 5.70
CA MET A 429 -2.78 -11.07 5.82
C MET A 429 -2.87 -11.55 7.28
N MET A 430 -1.90 -11.21 8.13
CA MET A 430 -2.00 -11.46 9.57
C MET A 430 -3.14 -10.65 10.19
N ILE A 431 -3.21 -9.35 9.93
CA ILE A 431 -4.28 -8.47 10.42
C ILE A 431 -5.65 -8.98 9.94
N ASP A 432 -5.78 -9.27 8.64
CA ASP A 432 -6.98 -9.83 8.05
C ASP A 432 -7.41 -11.13 8.73
N GLY A 433 -6.45 -12.02 9.04
CA GLY A 433 -6.69 -13.26 9.77
C GLY A 433 -7.25 -13.02 11.16
N VAL A 434 -6.73 -12.02 11.90
CA VAL A 434 -7.27 -11.65 13.22
C VAL A 434 -8.70 -11.13 13.11
N PHE A 435 -8.97 -10.20 12.19
CA PHE A 435 -10.31 -9.64 11.99
C PHE A 435 -11.35 -10.70 11.59
N ARG A 436 -10.93 -11.71 10.82
CA ARG A 436 -11.79 -12.83 10.39
C ARG A 436 -11.82 -14.01 11.38
N GLY A 437 -11.10 -13.93 12.50
CA GLY A 437 -11.00 -15.04 13.47
C GLY A 437 -10.28 -16.28 12.94
N ASN A 438 -9.50 -16.15 11.85
CA ASN A 438 -8.79 -17.23 11.20
C ASN A 438 -7.35 -17.37 11.74
N GLN A 439 -7.21 -18.04 12.87
CA GLN A 439 -5.91 -18.27 13.53
C GLN A 439 -4.92 -19.08 12.67
N ALA A 440 -5.42 -19.95 11.78
CA ALA A 440 -4.56 -20.71 10.87
C ALA A 440 -3.86 -19.78 9.85
N GLN A 441 -4.59 -18.81 9.31
CA GLN A 441 -4.03 -17.78 8.43
C GLN A 441 -3.00 -16.91 9.17
N VAL A 442 -3.31 -16.47 10.40
CA VAL A 442 -2.37 -15.68 11.22
C VAL A 442 -1.06 -16.44 11.38
N LYS A 443 -1.12 -17.71 11.80
CA LYS A 443 0.05 -18.57 11.98
C LYS A 443 0.83 -18.80 10.69
N GLU A 444 0.15 -19.08 9.57
CA GLU A 444 0.80 -19.26 8.27
C GLU A 444 1.65 -18.04 7.89
N TYR A 445 1.07 -16.84 7.97
CA TYR A 445 1.78 -15.63 7.57
C TYR A 445 2.84 -15.18 8.58
N GLN A 446 2.68 -15.49 9.87
CA GLN A 446 3.76 -15.33 10.86
C GLN A 446 4.97 -16.21 10.54
N GLU A 447 4.75 -17.48 10.21
CA GLU A 447 5.83 -18.43 9.87
C GLU A 447 6.54 -18.02 8.57
N LEU A 448 5.82 -17.43 7.60
CA LEU A 448 6.40 -16.88 6.38
C LEU A 448 7.17 -15.57 6.61
N LEU A 449 6.72 -14.73 7.55
CA LEU A 449 7.34 -13.45 7.86
C LEU A 449 8.60 -13.59 8.72
N ALA A 450 8.61 -14.52 9.67
CA ALA A 450 9.72 -14.74 10.61
C ALA A 450 11.12 -14.85 9.95
N PRO A 451 11.35 -15.61 8.87
CA PRO A 451 12.68 -15.72 8.26
C PRO A 451 13.11 -14.51 7.40
N ILE A 452 12.22 -13.55 7.16
CA ILE A 452 12.44 -12.40 6.26
C ILE A 452 12.42 -11.04 6.98
N ILE A 453 12.34 -11.03 8.31
CA ILE A 453 12.50 -9.83 9.12
C ILE A 453 13.92 -9.77 9.71
N PHE A 454 14.40 -8.56 9.98
CA PHE A 454 15.69 -8.34 10.63
C PHE A 454 15.52 -7.95 12.09
N GLN A 455 16.61 -8.00 12.85
CA GLN A 455 16.68 -7.38 14.17
C GLN A 455 17.61 -6.17 14.10
N SER A 456 17.18 -5.06 14.73
CA SER A 456 18.02 -3.89 14.93
C SER A 456 19.12 -4.17 15.94
N PHE A 457 20.09 -3.27 16.06
CA PHE A 457 21.12 -3.34 17.10
C PHE A 457 20.53 -3.36 18.52
N GLU A 458 19.40 -2.70 18.71
CA GLU A 458 18.66 -2.63 19.98
C GLU A 458 17.73 -3.85 20.19
N GLY A 459 17.72 -4.82 19.26
CA GLY A 459 16.96 -6.06 19.37
C GLY A 459 15.52 -5.98 18.86
N HIS A 460 15.09 -4.86 18.27
CA HIS A 460 13.75 -4.69 17.73
C HIS A 460 13.61 -5.32 16.33
N ALA A 461 12.45 -5.91 16.04
CA ALA A 461 12.16 -6.39 14.69
C ALA A 461 12.11 -5.24 13.67
N VAL A 462 12.72 -5.41 12.51
CA VAL A 462 12.78 -4.44 11.42
C VAL A 462 12.28 -5.07 10.13
N ILE A 463 11.26 -4.44 9.54
CA ILE A 463 10.62 -4.92 8.32
C ILE A 463 11.28 -4.33 7.07
N PRO A 464 11.82 -5.17 6.17
CA PRO A 464 12.36 -4.69 4.89
C PRO A 464 11.24 -4.17 4.00
N LYS A 465 11.52 -3.13 3.22
CA LYS A 465 10.52 -2.56 2.30
C LYS A 465 10.14 -3.54 1.20
N TYR A 466 11.13 -4.19 0.59
CA TYR A 466 10.93 -5.16 -0.48
C TYR A 466 12.11 -6.12 -0.60
N TYR A 467 11.90 -7.21 -1.33
CA TYR A 467 12.90 -8.18 -1.75
C TYR A 467 13.03 -8.17 -3.27
N TYR A 468 14.25 -8.03 -3.80
CA TYR A 468 14.52 -7.88 -5.23
C TYR A 468 15.49 -8.94 -5.75
N VAL A 469 15.48 -9.17 -7.07
CA VAL A 469 16.45 -10.03 -7.76
C VAL A 469 17.64 -9.18 -8.19
N PRO A 470 18.89 -9.49 -7.75
CA PRO A 470 20.08 -8.77 -8.18
C PRO A 470 20.32 -8.89 -9.68
N ALA A 471 20.99 -7.90 -10.27
CA ALA A 471 21.25 -7.81 -11.71
C ALA A 471 21.86 -9.09 -12.29
N ASP A 472 22.87 -9.64 -11.61
CA ASP A 472 23.60 -10.85 -12.03
C ASP A 472 22.71 -12.11 -12.14
N PHE A 473 21.54 -12.10 -11.48
CA PHE A 473 20.62 -13.24 -11.43
C PHE A 473 19.33 -13.02 -12.24
N VAL A 474 19.15 -11.86 -12.86
CA VAL A 474 17.93 -11.50 -13.61
C VAL A 474 17.64 -12.49 -14.73
N GLU A 475 18.62 -12.77 -15.59
CA GLU A 475 18.43 -13.65 -16.75
C GLU A 475 18.03 -15.07 -16.34
N ALA A 476 18.63 -15.57 -15.25
CA ALA A 476 18.32 -16.89 -14.71
C ALA A 476 16.90 -16.94 -14.12
N GLU A 477 16.49 -15.90 -13.39
CA GLU A 477 15.13 -15.78 -12.86
C GLU A 477 14.08 -15.68 -13.98
N GLN A 478 14.34 -14.90 -15.03
CA GLN A 478 13.44 -14.79 -16.19
C GLN A 478 13.33 -16.11 -16.97
N SER A 479 14.43 -16.86 -17.06
CA SER A 479 14.46 -18.17 -17.72
C SER A 479 13.65 -19.22 -16.94
N LYS A 480 13.71 -19.19 -15.59
CA LYS A 480 12.98 -20.07 -14.69
C LYS A 480 12.50 -19.29 -13.47
N HIS A 481 11.25 -18.85 -13.51
CA HIS A 481 10.66 -18.04 -12.44
C HIS A 481 10.75 -18.74 -11.08
N GLY A 482 11.14 -17.99 -10.05
CA GLY A 482 11.30 -18.47 -8.67
C GLY A 482 12.55 -19.31 -8.43
N SER A 483 13.51 -19.34 -9.37
CA SER A 483 14.76 -20.07 -9.26
C SER A 483 15.82 -19.34 -8.43
N GLN A 484 15.78 -18.01 -8.41
CA GLN A 484 16.81 -17.19 -7.76
C GLN A 484 16.38 -16.74 -6.36
N LYS A 485 17.38 -16.60 -5.47
CA LYS A 485 17.19 -15.99 -4.15
C LYS A 485 17.01 -14.47 -4.32
N ARG A 486 16.05 -13.89 -3.59
CA ARG A 486 15.86 -12.44 -3.53
C ARG A 486 16.58 -11.86 -2.33
N PHE A 487 17.00 -10.61 -2.45
CA PHE A 487 17.74 -9.89 -1.43
C PHE A 487 16.89 -8.75 -0.88
N PRO A 488 16.95 -8.48 0.43
CA PRO A 488 16.19 -7.40 1.03
C PRO A 488 16.67 -6.04 0.52
N SER A 489 15.76 -5.07 0.47
CA SER A 489 16.09 -3.65 0.38
C SER A 489 16.99 -3.25 1.55
N ASN A 490 17.84 -2.24 1.37
CA ASN A 490 18.78 -1.81 2.41
C ASN A 490 18.12 -1.35 3.72
N SER A 491 16.82 -1.02 3.71
CA SER A 491 16.04 -0.74 4.93
C SER A 491 16.22 -1.84 5.98
N GLY A 492 16.81 -1.44 7.11
CA GLY A 492 17.16 -2.24 8.28
C GLY A 492 18.65 -2.60 8.38
N ARG A 493 19.38 -2.63 7.26
CA ARG A 493 20.82 -2.96 7.23
C ARG A 493 21.73 -1.73 7.22
N ASP A 494 21.25 -0.64 6.64
CA ASP A 494 21.94 0.66 6.59
C ASP A 494 21.51 1.62 7.72
N GLY A 495 20.71 1.13 8.68
CA GLY A 495 20.11 1.94 9.74
C GLY A 495 18.83 2.69 9.32
N THR A 496 18.38 2.55 8.06
CA THR A 496 17.11 3.14 7.62
C THR A 496 15.92 2.25 7.92
N ILE A 497 14.77 2.81 8.30
CA ILE A 497 13.56 2.06 8.65
C ILE A 497 12.46 2.37 7.64
N PHE A 498 11.77 1.32 7.17
CA PHE A 498 10.55 1.47 6.38
C PHE A 498 9.36 1.69 7.32
N LEU A 499 9.12 2.96 7.68
CA LEU A 499 8.19 3.35 8.75
C LEU A 499 6.77 2.78 8.56
N CYS A 500 6.22 2.84 7.35
CA CYS A 500 4.88 2.32 7.06
C CYS A 500 4.77 0.80 7.32
N GLY A 501 5.75 0.02 6.87
CA GLY A 501 5.79 -1.42 7.13
C GLY A 501 6.02 -1.74 8.61
N GLN A 502 6.86 -0.95 9.28
CA GLN A 502 7.12 -1.09 10.71
C GLN A 502 5.88 -0.78 11.55
N ALA A 503 5.13 0.27 11.19
CA ALA A 503 3.92 0.68 11.87
C ALA A 503 2.82 -0.40 11.76
N LEU A 504 2.59 -0.93 10.55
CA LEU A 504 1.65 -2.04 10.37
C LEU A 504 2.09 -3.30 11.11
N TYR A 505 3.39 -3.59 11.18
CA TYR A 505 3.90 -4.72 11.96
C TYR A 505 3.58 -4.56 13.44
N ASN A 506 3.81 -3.38 14.02
CA ASN A 506 3.48 -3.11 15.41
C ASN A 506 1.97 -3.30 15.67
N ILE A 507 1.11 -2.79 14.79
CA ILE A 507 -0.36 -2.99 14.89
C ILE A 507 -0.71 -4.49 14.83
N ALA A 508 -0.15 -5.22 13.87
CA ALA A 508 -0.41 -6.65 13.73
C ALA A 508 0.04 -7.44 14.96
N MET A 509 1.20 -7.11 15.52
CA MET A 509 1.71 -7.79 16.71
C MET A 509 0.87 -7.47 17.96
N LEU A 510 0.41 -6.24 18.13
CA LEU A 510 -0.53 -5.89 19.22
C LEU A 510 -1.85 -6.66 19.11
N LEU A 511 -2.34 -6.89 17.89
CA LEU A 511 -3.54 -7.68 17.62
C LEU A 511 -3.31 -9.18 17.89
N VAL A 512 -2.20 -9.73 17.40
CA VAL A 512 -1.89 -11.17 17.54
C VAL A 512 -1.57 -11.55 18.98
N ASP A 513 -0.92 -10.68 19.74
CA ASP A 513 -0.69 -10.87 21.17
C ASP A 513 -1.92 -10.51 22.03
N GLU A 514 -3.07 -10.21 21.40
CA GLU A 514 -4.36 -9.90 22.03
C GLU A 514 -4.33 -8.68 22.98
N LEU A 515 -3.30 -7.85 22.87
CA LEU A 515 -3.13 -6.60 23.63
C LEU A 515 -4.15 -5.54 23.21
N ILE A 516 -4.59 -5.61 21.97
CA ILE A 516 -5.77 -4.92 21.43
C ILE A 516 -6.64 -5.91 20.66
N SER A 517 -7.90 -5.56 20.49
CA SER A 517 -8.88 -6.34 19.72
C SER A 517 -9.31 -5.56 18.48
N PRO A 518 -9.87 -6.23 17.44
CA PRO A 518 -10.39 -5.59 16.24
C PRO A 518 -11.28 -4.36 16.49
N LYS A 519 -12.17 -4.43 17.49
CA LYS A 519 -13.07 -3.34 17.89
C LYS A 519 -12.36 -2.09 18.44
N ASP A 520 -11.11 -2.21 18.90
CA ASP A 520 -10.40 -1.07 19.48
C ASP A 520 -9.85 -0.16 18.38
N ILE A 521 -9.42 -0.73 17.24
CA ILE A 521 -8.85 -0.01 16.09
C ILE A 521 -9.82 0.17 14.92
N ASP A 522 -11.03 -0.40 15.03
CA ASP A 522 -12.21 -0.12 14.21
C ASP A 522 -13.44 0.07 15.12
N PRO A 523 -13.47 1.14 15.96
CA PRO A 523 -14.58 1.46 16.85
C PRO A 523 -15.90 1.79 16.13
N ILE A 524 -15.88 2.06 14.82
CA ILE A 524 -17.11 2.20 14.02
C ILE A 524 -17.59 0.89 13.37
N HIS A 525 -16.96 -0.24 13.73
CA HIS A 525 -17.38 -1.60 13.43
C HIS A 525 -17.54 -1.91 11.93
N ARG A 526 -16.67 -1.36 11.08
CA ARG A 526 -16.76 -1.56 9.63
C ARG A 526 -16.41 -2.97 9.20
N TYR A 527 -15.59 -3.68 9.96
CA TYR A 527 -15.32 -5.10 9.76
C TYR A 527 -16.52 -6.01 10.01
N VAL A 528 -17.55 -5.52 10.72
CA VAL A 528 -18.78 -6.26 11.03
C VAL A 528 -19.80 -6.05 9.91
N PRO A 529 -20.53 -7.09 9.47
CA PRO A 529 -21.62 -6.93 8.51
C PRO A 529 -22.62 -5.86 8.95
N ARG A 530 -23.11 -5.05 8.01
CA ARG A 530 -24.01 -3.91 8.30
C ARG A 530 -25.26 -4.28 9.10
N GLN A 531 -25.75 -5.51 8.97
CA GLN A 531 -26.94 -5.98 9.69
C GLN A 531 -26.68 -6.09 11.21
N ASP A 532 -25.42 -6.29 11.60
CA ASP A 532 -24.99 -6.49 12.99
C ASP A 532 -24.28 -5.24 13.56
N GLN A 533 -24.12 -4.18 12.75
CA GLN A 533 -23.55 -2.91 13.20
C GLN A 533 -24.54 -2.19 14.13
N ARG A 534 -24.09 -1.89 15.35
CA ARG A 534 -24.84 -1.01 16.27
C ARG A 534 -24.67 0.45 15.85
N ASN A 535 -25.66 1.29 16.18
CA ASN A 535 -25.55 2.73 15.97
C ASN A 535 -24.34 3.30 16.72
N VAL A 536 -23.42 3.92 15.99
CA VAL A 536 -22.31 4.68 16.56
C VAL A 536 -22.89 5.88 17.31
N SER A 537 -22.58 6.04 18.60
CA SER A 537 -23.19 7.07 19.47
C SER A 537 -23.00 8.50 18.97
N MET A 538 -21.94 8.75 18.20
CA MET A 538 -21.63 10.07 17.62
C MET A 538 -22.36 10.35 16.30
N ARG A 539 -23.21 9.43 15.82
CA ARG A 539 -24.05 9.70 14.65
C ARG A 539 -25.27 10.51 15.06
N TYR A 540 -25.46 11.63 14.38
CA TYR A 540 -26.65 12.46 14.60
C TYR A 540 -27.88 11.65 14.22
N SER A 541 -28.69 11.31 15.22
CA SER A 541 -30.00 10.71 15.01
C SER A 541 -30.96 11.86 14.71
N ASN A 542 -31.54 11.89 13.51
CA ASN A 542 -32.70 12.74 13.25
C ASN A 542 -33.83 12.25 14.17
N GLN A 543 -33.97 12.87 15.34
CA GLN A 543 -35.24 12.91 16.05
C GLN A 543 -36.18 13.89 15.35
#